data_AF-A0A256LCJ1-F1
#
_entry.id   AF-A0A256LCJ1-F1
#
_cell.length_a   1.000
_cell.length_b   1.000
_cell.length_c   1.000
_cell.angle_alpha   90.00
_cell.angle_beta   90.00
_cell.angle_gamma   90.00
#
_symmetry.space_group_name_H-M   'P 1'
#
loop_
_entity.id
_entity.type
_entity.pdbx_description
1 polymer ?
#
loop_
_entity_poly.entity_id
_entity_poly.type
_entity_poly.pdbx_seq_one_letter_code
_entity_poly.pdbx_strand_id
1 'polypeptide(L)' 'VLAALTEDRSMTSIAREHNLSVNTVQRVLESCSSKFYDDLDQLPEHLAFDEFKGVGKKLHFICLDGDSHQ' A
#
# COMPACT_ATOMS: atom_id res chain seq x y z
N VAL A 1 -20.79 3.68 2.59
CA VAL A 1 -19.85 3.92 1.47
C VAL A 1 -18.50 3.25 1.70
N LEU A 2 -17.66 3.65 2.67
CA LEU A 2 -16.32 3.07 2.84
C LEU A 2 -16.31 1.54 3.04
N ALA A 3 -17.18 1.01 3.92
CA ALA A 3 -17.33 -0.45 4.09
C ALA A 3 -17.88 -1.16 2.83
N ALA A 4 -18.66 -0.44 2.00
CA ALA A 4 -19.17 -0.98 0.75
C ALA A 4 -18.10 -1.05 -0.35
N LEU A 5 -17.07 -0.19 -0.25
CA LEU A 5 -15.91 -0.17 -1.16
C LEU A 5 -14.94 -1.32 -0.86
N THR A 6 -15.02 -1.94 0.32
CA THR A 6 -14.17 -3.08 0.70
C THR A 6 -14.77 -4.45 0.35
N GLU A 7 -15.98 -4.46 -0.21
CA GLU A 7 -16.68 -5.67 -0.66
C GLU A 7 -16.62 -5.78 -2.19
N ASP A 8 -16.72 -7.00 -2.74
CA ASP A 8 -16.75 -7.22 -4.20
C ASP A 8 -18.10 -6.76 -4.80
N ARG A 9 -18.24 -5.44 -4.92
CA ARG A 9 -19.45 -4.75 -5.38
C ARG A 9 -19.10 -3.74 -6.45
N SER A 10 -19.95 -3.66 -7.47
CA SER A 10 -19.78 -2.67 -8.53
C SER A 10 -20.06 -1.24 -8.03
N MET A 11 -19.32 -0.27 -8.56
CA MET A 11 -19.49 1.16 -8.22
C MET A 11 -20.93 1.66 -8.47
N THR A 12 -21.59 1.14 -9.49
CA THR A 12 -23.01 1.47 -9.80
C THR A 12 -23.98 0.93 -8.75
N SER A 13 -23.68 -0.22 -8.13
CA SER A 13 -24.47 -0.78 -7.03
C SER A 13 -24.36 0.10 -5.78
N ILE A 14 -23.12 0.46 -5.42
CA ILE A 14 -22.81 1.33 -4.27
C ILE A 14 -23.44 2.72 -4.45
N ALA A 15 -23.33 3.28 -5.65
CA ALA A 15 -23.93 4.56 -6.01
C ALA A 15 -25.45 4.55 -5.81
N ARG A 16 -26.13 3.50 -6.28
CA ARG A 16 -27.59 3.35 -6.15
C ARG A 16 -28.02 3.19 -4.69
N GLU A 17 -27.33 2.37 -3.92
CA GLU A 17 -27.65 2.13 -2.50
C GLU A 17 -27.50 3.39 -1.66
N HIS A 18 -26.48 4.21 -1.93
CA HIS A 18 -26.20 5.41 -1.17
C HIS A 18 -26.76 6.69 -1.79
N ASN A 19 -27.56 6.60 -2.87
CA ASN A 19 -28.10 7.75 -3.61
C ASN A 19 -27.00 8.74 -4.06
N LEU A 20 -25.85 8.21 -4.47
CA LEU A 20 -24.70 8.97 -4.94
C LEU A 20 -24.55 8.82 -6.45
N SER A 21 -23.79 9.73 -7.06
CA SER A 21 -23.31 9.52 -8.42
C SER A 21 -22.12 8.54 -8.40
N VAL A 22 -21.93 7.82 -9.51
CA VAL A 22 -20.74 6.96 -9.70
C VAL A 22 -19.45 7.78 -9.57
N ASN A 23 -19.46 9.04 -10.05
CA ASN A 23 -18.33 9.97 -9.89
C ASN A 23 -18.01 10.24 -8.41
N THR A 24 -19.03 10.35 -7.55
CA THR A 24 -18.82 10.53 -6.11
C THR A 24 -18.19 9.29 -5.50
N VAL A 25 -18.63 8.08 -5.88
CA VAL A 25 -18.02 6.82 -5.44
C VAL A 25 -16.57 6.72 -5.91
N GLN A 26 -16.28 7.08 -7.16
CA GLN A 26 -14.92 7.13 -7.71
C GLN A 26 -14.01 8.05 -6.91
N ARG A 27 -14.46 9.28 -6.62
CA ARG A 27 -13.68 10.25 -5.83
C ARG A 27 -13.35 9.76 -4.43
N VAL A 28 -14.27 9.03 -3.79
CA VAL A 28 -14.02 8.42 -2.46
C VAL A 28 -13.03 7.27 -2.57
N LEU A 29 -13.08 6.49 -3.66
CA LEU A 29 -12.10 5.44 -3.93
C LEU A 29 -10.71 6.05 -4.13
N GLU A 30 -10.60 7.08 -4.98
CA GLU A 30 -9.37 7.83 -5.22
C GLU A 30 -8.82 8.47 -3.95
N SER A 31 -9.68 9.02 -3.08
CA SER A 31 -9.21 9.63 -1.81
C SER A 31 -8.65 8.62 -0.81
N CYS A 32 -8.98 7.34 -0.97
CA CYS A 32 -8.46 6.26 -0.11
C CYS A 32 -7.38 5.43 -0.82
N SER A 33 -7.09 5.72 -2.09
CA SER A 33 -6.23 4.92 -2.96
C SER A 33 -4.81 4.77 -2.42
N SER A 34 -4.26 5.81 -1.79
CA SER A 34 -2.92 5.77 -1.18
C SER A 34 -2.77 4.73 -0.06
N LYS A 35 -3.87 4.19 0.47
CA LYS A 35 -3.86 3.11 1.46
C LYS A 35 -3.81 1.71 0.83
N PHE A 36 -3.99 1.62 -0.48
CA PHE A 36 -4.10 0.36 -1.23
C PHE A 36 -2.98 0.19 -2.27
N TYR A 37 -2.30 1.28 -2.62
CA TYR A 37 -1.09 1.23 -3.44
C TYR A 37 0.12 1.19 -2.50
N ASP A 38 0.98 0.19 -2.67
CA ASP A 38 2.32 0.23 -2.10
C ASP A 38 3.04 1.44 -2.69
N ASP A 39 3.60 2.29 -1.83
CA ASP A 39 4.33 3.49 -2.24
C ASP A 39 5.71 3.05 -2.78
N LEU A 40 5.73 2.47 -3.99
CA LEU A 40 6.93 1.89 -4.62
C LEU A 40 8.03 2.93 -4.87
N ASP A 41 7.70 4.23 -4.80
CA ASP A 41 8.62 5.35 -4.95
C ASP A 41 9.25 5.79 -3.61
N GLN A 42 8.81 5.23 -2.48
CA GLN A 42 9.30 5.60 -1.16
C GLN A 42 9.88 4.40 -0.41
N LEU A 43 11.01 4.63 0.27
CA LEU A 43 11.56 3.66 1.20
C LEU A 43 10.69 3.57 2.46
N PRO A 44 10.62 2.40 3.12
CA PRO A 44 9.95 2.24 4.41
C PRO A 44 10.41 3.27 5.44
N GLU A 45 9.54 3.60 6.39
CA GLU A 45 9.84 4.55 7.47
C GLU A 45 11.07 4.08 8.30
N HIS A 46 11.23 2.77 8.44
CA HIS A 46 12.35 2.15 9.12
C HIS A 46 13.04 1.13 8.21
N LEU A 47 14.29 1.40 7.89
CA LEU A 47 15.14 0.56 7.04
C LEU A 47 16.55 0.52 7.61
N ALA A 48 17.06 -0.68 7.91
CA ALA A 48 18.39 -0.86 8.48
C ALA A 48 19.29 -1.68 7.53
N PHE A 49 20.51 -1.19 7.33
CA PHE A 49 21.58 -1.87 6.60
C PHE A 49 22.80 -2.04 7.50
N ASP A 50 23.36 -3.25 7.52
CA ASP A 50 24.63 -3.52 8.18
C ASP A 50 25.61 -4.24 7.25
N GLU A 51 26.89 -3.91 7.35
CA GLU A 51 27.97 -4.52 6.57
C GLU A 51 28.68 -5.59 7.40
N PHE A 52 28.90 -6.77 6.80
CA PHE A 52 29.79 -7.76 7.41
C PHE A 52 30.91 -8.20 6.46
N LYS A 53 32.07 -8.50 7.04
CA LYS A 53 33.27 -8.87 6.28
C LYS A 53 33.10 -10.21 5.60
N GLY A 54 33.07 -10.20 4.27
CA GLY A 54 33.11 -11.39 3.43
C GLY A 54 34.52 -11.88 3.11
N VAL A 55 34.59 -13.09 2.53
CA VAL A 55 35.82 -13.65 1.97
C VAL A 55 35.93 -13.24 0.49
N GLY A 56 37.12 -12.84 0.05
CA GLY A 56 37.41 -12.66 -1.38
C GLY A 56 37.05 -11.28 -1.96
N LYS A 57 37.16 -10.19 -1.19
CA LYS A 57 36.87 -8.81 -1.62
C LYS A 57 35.43 -8.59 -2.11
N LYS A 58 34.49 -9.43 -1.68
CA LYS A 58 33.05 -9.24 -1.90
C LYS A 58 32.46 -8.48 -0.72
N LEU A 59 31.57 -7.53 -1.02
CA LEU A 59 30.78 -6.83 -0.03
C LEU A 59 29.55 -7.67 0.28
N HIS A 60 29.21 -7.77 1.56
CA HIS A 60 28.01 -8.46 2.02
C HIS A 60 27.21 -7.53 2.92
N PHE A 61 25.91 -7.52 2.71
CA PHE A 61 24.98 -6.67 3.43
C PHE A 61 23.85 -7.51 4.00
N ILE A 62 23.37 -7.11 5.18
CA ILE A 62 22.09 -7.56 5.73
C ILE A 62 21.14 -6.38 5.63
N CYS A 63 19.95 -6.64 5.07
CA CYS A 63 18.87 -5.66 4.96
C CYS A 63 17.73 -6.14 5.85
N LEU A 64 17.24 -5.26 6.71
CA LEU A 64 16.06 -5.48 7.53
C LEU A 64 15.09 -4.33 7.25
N ASP A 65 13.88 -4.66 6.80
CA ASP A 65 12.77 -3.71 6.82
C ASP A 65 12.13 -3.71 8.22
N GLY A 66 11.60 -2.56 8.65
CA GLY A 66 10.95 -2.43 9.95
C GLY A 66 9.49 -2.87 9.97
N ASP A 67 8.93 -3.22 8.81
CA ASP A 67 7.50 -3.53 8.65
C ASP A 67 7.24 -5.05 8.79
N SER A 68 8.18 -5.88 8.32
CA SER A 68 8.18 -7.32 8.48
C SER A 68 9.07 -7.71 9.66
N HIS A 69 8.45 -8.17 10.75
CA HIS A 69 9.16 -8.73 11.90
C HIS A 69 9.64 -10.17 11.60
N GLN A 70 10.39 -10.39 10.50
CA GLN A 70 10.94 -11.71 10.11
C GLN A 70 12.46 -11.75 10.10
#